data_AF-A0A3M1TSU8-F1
#
_entry.id   AF-A0A3M1TSU8-F1
#
_cell.length_a   1.000
_cell.length_b   1.000
_cell.length_c   1.000
_cell.angle_alpha   90.00
_cell.angle_beta   90.00
_cell.angle_gamma   90.00
#
_symmetry.space_group_name_H-M   'P 1'
#
loop_
_entity.id
_entity.type
_entity.pdbx_description
1 polymer ?
#
loop_
_entity_poly.entity_id
_entity_poly.type
_entity_poly.pdbx_seq_one_letter_code
_entity_poly.pdbx_strand_id
1 'polypeptide(L)'
;MAKKREVICKKIVAFAPCLLFESSWLQVCSSTRKFRMFAPEKSGCLRNWGKLAKFASLLRTWLACRARQAFLYSRKKYTYTLGRHPLRKLLFPFSILYGLFMQLRNMAYTRGWKKRYRAEVPVISVGNISTGGTGKTPVAEYLLALCAAQGVRAAYLSRGYGRRSRGYLLVPPQAVAAVRYGDEALQVARKFPNMAVAVCEDRRQGIRQLLATYRPRLIILDDAFQHRKVQRELDLLVIDANRLPTQDLVLPAGNLREFRSGLKRADLLIVNKLSSPAQIPAIRQALARYGRPLCFCRPVQLGIYHWEGRLLHAPGDFPGLAAVVFSGIGNNDFFVQQLAAAGIRVLATQAYRDHYRYRSADLEALCRLYERWQHEQPLLLTTEKDRCRLLPLLEGERFGQLPFAYTAMGLEWLEGAHLLSGRLEALIKGRE
;
A
#
# COMPACT_ATOMS: atom_id res chain seq x y z
N MET A 1 6.30 -60.59 -14.12
CA MET A 1 6.12 -59.35 -13.33
C MET A 1 7.04 -58.23 -13.83
N ALA A 2 6.87 -57.79 -15.09
CA ALA A 2 7.78 -56.84 -15.76
C ALA A 2 7.05 -55.58 -16.28
N LYS A 3 5.99 -55.12 -15.59
CA LYS A 3 5.20 -53.94 -16.01
C LYS A 3 4.92 -52.90 -14.90
N LYS A 4 5.66 -52.93 -13.78
CA LYS A 4 5.44 -51.98 -12.66
C LYS A 4 6.64 -51.11 -12.27
N ARG A 5 7.76 -51.13 -13.01
CA ARG A 5 8.93 -50.26 -12.74
C ARG A 5 9.13 -49.09 -13.72
N GLU A 6 8.29 -48.96 -14.76
CA GLU A 6 8.44 -47.89 -15.77
C GLU A 6 7.68 -46.58 -15.48
N VAL A 7 6.86 -46.53 -14.42
CA VAL A 7 6.03 -45.34 -14.11
C VAL A 7 6.70 -44.37 -13.13
N ILE A 8 7.83 -44.75 -12.52
CA ILE A 8 8.55 -43.90 -11.55
C ILE A 8 9.72 -43.11 -12.18
N CYS A 9 10.30 -43.56 -13.31
CA CYS A 9 11.35 -42.79 -14.00
C CYS A 9 10.85 -41.66 -14.91
N LYS A 10 9.58 -41.67 -15.38
CA LYS A 10 9.04 -40.60 -16.26
C LYS A 10 8.50 -39.36 -15.53
N LYS A 11 8.38 -39.37 -14.19
CA LYS A 11 7.91 -38.21 -13.41
C LYS A 11 9.02 -37.31 -12.87
N ILE A 12 10.28 -37.72 -12.95
CA ILE A 12 11.44 -36.94 -12.46
C ILE A 12 12.08 -36.09 -13.58
N VAL A 13 11.83 -36.38 -14.85
CA VAL A 13 12.46 -35.67 -15.99
C VAL A 13 11.76 -34.35 -16.38
N ALA A 14 10.57 -34.04 -15.83
CA ALA A 14 9.87 -32.78 -16.13
C ALA A 14 10.33 -31.56 -15.30
N PHE A 15 11.24 -31.73 -14.34
CA PHE A 15 11.75 -30.64 -13.47
C PHE A 15 13.22 -30.27 -13.70
N ALA A 16 13.96 -31.02 -14.53
CA ALA A 16 15.38 -30.79 -14.77
C ALA A 16 15.77 -29.52 -15.57
N PRO A 17 14.98 -29.00 -16.55
CA PRO A 17 15.47 -27.89 -17.37
C PRO A 17 15.46 -26.53 -16.65
N CYS A 18 14.71 -26.36 -15.55
CA CYS A 18 14.68 -25.09 -14.80
C CYS A 18 15.82 -24.96 -13.78
N LEU A 19 16.25 -26.06 -13.16
CA LEU A 19 17.35 -26.05 -12.18
C LEU A 19 18.73 -25.96 -12.88
N LEU A 20 18.88 -26.58 -14.05
CA LEU A 20 20.13 -26.51 -14.83
C LEU A 20 20.40 -25.13 -15.44
N PHE A 21 19.35 -24.31 -15.67
CA PHE A 21 19.52 -22.95 -16.19
C PHE A 21 19.93 -21.94 -15.10
N GLU A 22 19.51 -22.13 -13.84
CA GLU A 22 19.96 -21.29 -12.72
C GLU A 22 21.42 -21.57 -12.33
N SER A 23 21.88 -22.82 -12.39
CA SER A 23 23.29 -23.17 -12.12
C SER A 23 24.23 -22.68 -13.23
N SER A 24 23.79 -22.75 -14.49
CA SER A 24 24.56 -22.25 -15.64
C SER A 24 24.68 -20.71 -15.66
N TRP A 25 23.66 -19.99 -15.17
CA TRP A 25 23.72 -18.53 -14.99
C TRP A 25 24.62 -18.09 -13.82
N LEU A 26 24.73 -18.92 -12.77
CA LEU A 26 25.64 -18.67 -11.65
C LEU A 26 27.11 -18.96 -12.01
N GLN A 27 27.38 -20.00 -12.80
CA GLN A 27 28.74 -20.33 -13.29
C GLN A 27 29.31 -19.29 -14.27
N VAL A 28 28.48 -18.63 -15.08
CA VAL A 28 28.93 -17.53 -15.96
C VAL A 28 29.23 -16.24 -15.17
N CYS A 29 28.65 -16.09 -13.97
CA CYS A 29 28.87 -14.92 -13.11
C CYS A 29 30.07 -15.06 -12.15
N SER A 30 30.62 -16.26 -11.92
CA SER A 30 31.74 -16.47 -10.99
C SER A 30 33.14 -16.36 -11.64
N SER A 31 33.26 -16.30 -12.97
CA SER A 31 34.55 -16.27 -13.68
C SER A 31 35.03 -14.89 -14.12
N THR A 32 34.40 -13.79 -13.70
CA THR A 32 34.80 -12.41 -14.09
C THR A 32 35.26 -11.55 -12.91
N ARG A 33 36.00 -12.13 -11.96
CA ARG A 33 36.90 -11.38 -11.06
C ARG A 33 38.30 -11.34 -11.66
N LYS A 34 38.55 -10.33 -12.50
CA LYS A 34 39.83 -9.68 -12.77
C LYS A 34 39.65 -8.84 -14.03
N PHE A 35 39.45 -7.54 -13.88
CA PHE A 35 40.03 -6.55 -14.80
C PHE A 35 40.06 -5.20 -14.08
N ARG A 36 41.29 -4.79 -13.74
CA ARG A 36 41.66 -3.47 -13.25
C ARG A 36 41.40 -2.41 -14.34
N MET A 37 41.21 -1.19 -13.86
CA MET A 37 41.39 0.12 -14.51
C MET A 37 41.93 0.11 -15.95
N PHE A 38 41.23 0.78 -16.86
CA PHE A 38 41.82 1.75 -17.80
C PHE A 38 40.73 2.69 -18.36
N ALA A 39 41.08 3.98 -18.47
CA ALA A 39 40.28 5.08 -18.99
C ALA A 39 40.04 4.97 -20.52
N PRO A 40 39.13 5.76 -21.12
CA PRO A 40 38.59 5.48 -22.44
C PRO A 40 39.40 6.15 -23.56
N GLU A 41 39.73 5.39 -24.59
CA GLU A 41 40.09 5.93 -25.91
C GLU A 41 39.03 5.56 -26.96
N LYS A 42 38.82 6.53 -27.84
CA LYS A 42 37.80 6.58 -28.90
C LYS A 42 38.02 5.49 -29.95
N SER A 43 36.96 4.79 -30.33
CA SER A 43 36.59 4.42 -31.71
C SER A 43 35.65 3.21 -31.73
N GLY A 44 34.81 3.11 -32.76
CA GLY A 44 34.09 1.86 -33.06
C GLY A 44 32.59 1.86 -32.80
N CYS A 45 31.87 2.75 -33.48
CA CYS A 45 30.46 2.55 -33.82
C CYS A 45 30.36 1.25 -34.65
N LEU A 46 29.93 0.12 -34.06
CA LEU A 46 29.36 -1.08 -34.73
C LEU A 46 29.13 -2.32 -33.82
N ARG A 47 29.35 -2.27 -32.50
CA ARG A 47 29.25 -3.48 -31.61
C ARG A 47 27.99 -3.63 -30.73
N ASN A 48 26.87 -2.98 -31.05
CA ASN A 48 25.63 -3.07 -30.24
C ASN A 48 24.49 -3.91 -30.82
N TRP A 49 24.54 -4.29 -32.11
CA TRP A 49 23.44 -5.05 -32.74
C TRP A 49 23.36 -6.51 -32.26
N GLY A 50 24.50 -7.18 -32.05
CA GLY A 50 24.50 -8.56 -31.53
C GLY A 50 23.99 -8.69 -30.08
N LYS A 51 24.20 -7.66 -29.25
CA LYS A 51 23.66 -7.60 -27.87
C LYS A 51 22.16 -7.30 -27.87
N LEU A 52 21.70 -6.41 -28.76
CA LEU A 52 20.27 -6.11 -28.94
C LEU A 52 19.51 -7.30 -29.53
N ALA A 53 20.08 -8.04 -30.49
CA ALA A 53 19.47 -9.22 -31.09
C ALA A 53 19.40 -10.39 -30.09
N LYS A 54 20.46 -10.63 -29.30
CA LYS A 54 20.42 -11.60 -28.19
C LYS A 54 19.43 -11.19 -27.11
N PHE A 55 19.34 -9.90 -26.78
CA PHE A 55 18.33 -9.39 -25.85
C PHE A 55 16.91 -9.56 -26.40
N ALA A 56 16.67 -9.28 -27.68
CA ALA A 56 15.37 -9.44 -28.32
C ALA A 56 14.95 -10.91 -28.44
N SER A 57 15.90 -11.81 -28.73
CA SER A 57 15.72 -13.27 -28.73
C SER A 57 15.37 -13.77 -27.33
N LEU A 58 16.16 -13.42 -26.32
CA LEU A 58 15.90 -13.80 -24.92
C LEU A 58 14.58 -13.20 -24.41
N LEU A 59 14.26 -11.97 -24.81
CA LEU A 59 12.99 -11.32 -24.48
C LEU A 59 11.82 -12.03 -25.17
N ARG A 60 11.93 -12.43 -26.45
CA ARG A 60 10.91 -13.22 -27.16
C ARG A 60 10.69 -14.58 -26.50
N THR A 61 11.74 -15.32 -26.18
CA THR A 61 11.64 -16.64 -25.53
C THR A 61 11.09 -16.51 -24.11
N TRP A 62 11.50 -15.49 -23.37
CA TRP A 62 10.99 -15.19 -22.04
C TRP A 62 9.52 -14.73 -22.08
N LEU A 63 9.14 -13.91 -23.06
CA LEU A 63 7.75 -13.48 -23.31
C LEU A 63 6.87 -14.66 -23.69
N ALA A 64 7.33 -15.53 -24.59
CA ALA A 64 6.61 -16.74 -24.97
C ALA A 64 6.43 -17.68 -23.77
N CYS A 65 7.49 -17.85 -22.96
CA CYS A 65 7.41 -18.67 -21.74
C CYS A 65 6.45 -18.06 -20.71
N ARG A 66 6.47 -16.74 -20.50
CA ARG A 66 5.55 -16.05 -19.58
C ARG A 66 4.12 -15.99 -20.09
N ALA A 67 3.90 -15.80 -21.39
CA ALA A 67 2.59 -15.85 -22.01
C ALA A 67 2.00 -17.26 -21.94
N ARG A 68 2.80 -18.30 -22.22
CA ARG A 68 2.40 -19.71 -22.09
C ARG A 68 2.17 -20.11 -20.64
N GLN A 69 3.00 -19.62 -19.72
CA GLN A 69 2.82 -19.81 -18.28
C GLN A 69 1.56 -19.09 -17.79
N ALA A 70 1.28 -17.85 -18.24
CA ALA A 70 0.07 -17.11 -17.91
C ALA A 70 -1.20 -17.74 -18.51
N PHE A 71 -1.12 -18.28 -19.73
CA PHE A 71 -2.19 -19.00 -20.41
C PHE A 71 -2.50 -20.34 -19.71
N LEU A 72 -1.49 -21.12 -19.34
CA LEU A 72 -1.67 -22.38 -18.57
C LEU A 72 -2.13 -22.11 -17.12
N TYR A 73 -1.70 -21.00 -16.51
CA TYR A 73 -2.16 -20.60 -15.18
C TYR A 73 -3.63 -20.12 -15.17
N SER A 74 -4.11 -19.51 -16.26
CA SER A 74 -5.49 -19.01 -16.43
C SER A 74 -6.57 -20.08 -16.16
N ARG A 75 -6.30 -21.35 -16.49
CA ARG A 75 -7.31 -22.43 -16.44
C ARG A 75 -7.71 -22.96 -15.05
N LYS A 76 -6.98 -22.68 -13.96
CA LYS A 76 -7.31 -23.28 -12.63
C LYS A 76 -7.21 -22.39 -11.37
N LYS A 77 -6.72 -21.13 -11.43
CA LYS A 77 -6.39 -20.37 -10.18
C LYS A 77 -6.79 -18.88 -10.12
N TYR A 78 -7.54 -18.33 -11.08
CA TYR A 78 -7.88 -16.88 -11.13
C TYR A 78 -9.39 -16.60 -11.00
N THR A 79 -10.10 -17.45 -10.26
CA THR A 79 -11.55 -17.38 -10.08
C THR A 79 -12.02 -16.05 -9.50
N TYR A 80 -11.27 -15.43 -8.58
CA TYR A 80 -11.68 -14.19 -7.93
C TYR A 80 -11.72 -12.95 -8.84
N THR A 81 -10.82 -12.86 -9.84
CA THR A 81 -10.61 -11.61 -10.60
C THR A 81 -11.19 -11.65 -12.01
N LEU A 82 -11.05 -12.77 -12.71
CA LEU A 82 -11.60 -12.98 -14.06
C LEU A 82 -13.08 -13.39 -14.04
N GLY A 83 -13.60 -13.83 -12.88
CA GLY A 83 -15.00 -14.27 -12.72
C GLY A 83 -16.02 -13.13 -12.58
N ARG A 84 -15.60 -11.89 -12.27
CA ARG A 84 -16.53 -10.81 -11.93
C ARG A 84 -17.09 -10.02 -13.11
N HIS A 85 -16.40 -9.96 -14.26
CA HIS A 85 -16.93 -9.29 -15.46
C HIS A 85 -16.29 -9.85 -16.74
N PRO A 86 -17.09 -10.18 -17.78
CA PRO A 86 -16.58 -10.70 -19.05
C PRO A 86 -15.58 -9.74 -19.73
N LEU A 87 -15.75 -8.42 -19.53
CA LEU A 87 -14.85 -7.38 -20.03
C LEU A 87 -13.40 -7.55 -19.53
N ARG A 88 -13.18 -8.08 -18.32
CA ARG A 88 -11.82 -8.28 -17.78
C ARG A 88 -11.04 -9.36 -18.53
N LYS A 89 -11.74 -10.34 -19.12
CA LYS A 89 -11.10 -11.38 -19.94
C LYS A 89 -10.52 -10.78 -21.22
N LEU A 90 -11.25 -9.84 -21.84
CA LEU A 90 -10.79 -9.12 -23.04
C LEU A 90 -9.57 -8.24 -22.76
N LEU A 91 -9.44 -7.73 -21.52
CA LEU A 91 -8.32 -6.88 -21.07
C LEU A 91 -7.05 -7.66 -20.70
N PHE A 92 -7.06 -8.99 -20.75
CA PHE A 92 -5.93 -9.83 -20.37
C PHE A 92 -4.65 -9.59 -21.18
N PRO A 93 -4.68 -9.47 -22.52
CA PRO A 93 -3.47 -9.19 -23.32
C PRO A 93 -2.79 -7.87 -22.92
N PHE A 94 -3.57 -6.82 -22.68
CA PHE A 94 -3.07 -5.53 -22.21
C PHE A 94 -2.39 -5.63 -20.85
N SER A 95 -2.82 -6.58 -20.01
CA SER A 95 -2.23 -6.80 -18.69
C SER A 95 -0.85 -7.42 -18.76
N ILE A 96 -0.61 -8.28 -19.76
CA ILE A 96 0.71 -8.84 -20.02
C ILE A 96 1.66 -7.74 -20.49
N LEU A 97 1.22 -6.87 -21.41
CA LEU A 97 2.02 -5.75 -21.92
C LEU A 97 2.38 -4.76 -20.81
N TYR A 98 1.38 -4.32 -20.03
CA TYR A 98 1.61 -3.42 -18.91
C TYR A 98 2.53 -4.07 -17.86
N GLY A 99 2.30 -5.34 -17.52
CA GLY A 99 3.15 -6.07 -16.59
C GLY A 99 4.60 -6.16 -17.08
N LEU A 100 4.81 -6.45 -18.37
CA LEU A 100 6.14 -6.50 -18.99
C LEU A 100 6.86 -5.16 -18.84
N PHE A 101 6.19 -4.06 -19.20
CA PHE A 101 6.75 -2.72 -19.07
C PHE A 101 7.18 -2.44 -17.62
N MET A 102 6.33 -2.79 -16.64
CA MET A 102 6.66 -2.65 -15.23
C MET A 102 7.83 -3.54 -14.80
N GLN A 103 7.92 -4.77 -15.32
CA GLN A 103 9.04 -5.67 -15.05
C GLN A 103 10.36 -5.13 -15.62
N LEU A 104 10.36 -4.63 -16.86
CA LEU A 104 11.53 -4.02 -17.50
C LEU A 104 11.98 -2.78 -16.71
N ARG A 105 11.04 -1.92 -16.33
CA ARG A 105 11.29 -0.75 -15.47
C ARG A 105 11.92 -1.17 -14.15
N ASN A 106 11.39 -2.19 -13.50
CA ASN A 106 11.92 -2.73 -12.25
C ASN A 106 13.34 -3.29 -12.44
N MET A 107 13.56 -4.04 -13.50
CA MET A 107 14.86 -4.63 -13.82
C MET A 107 15.93 -3.57 -14.04
N ALA A 108 15.59 -2.45 -14.70
CA ALA A 108 16.50 -1.33 -14.90
C ALA A 108 16.97 -0.70 -13.57
N TYR A 109 16.11 -0.58 -12.56
CA TYR A 109 16.52 -0.12 -11.23
C TYR A 109 17.34 -1.18 -10.47
N THR A 110 16.97 -2.46 -10.57
CA THR A 110 17.69 -3.54 -9.89
C THR A 110 19.11 -3.70 -10.43
N ARG A 111 19.30 -3.54 -11.75
CA ARG A 111 20.62 -3.60 -12.41
C ARG A 111 21.42 -2.29 -12.35
N GLY A 112 20.90 -1.25 -11.70
CA GLY A 112 21.58 0.04 -11.60
C GLY A 112 21.58 0.89 -12.87
N TRP A 113 20.90 0.48 -13.95
CA TRP A 113 20.77 1.28 -15.18
C TRP A 113 20.03 2.60 -14.94
N LYS A 114 19.15 2.65 -13.93
CA LYS A 114 18.53 3.89 -13.46
C LYS A 114 19.09 4.28 -12.10
N LYS A 115 19.54 5.52 -11.99
CA LYS A 115 20.06 6.10 -10.73
C LYS A 115 18.96 6.16 -9.66
N ARG A 116 19.36 5.88 -8.42
CA ARG A 116 18.54 6.04 -7.21
C ARG A 116 19.11 7.20 -6.42
N TYR A 117 18.25 8.08 -5.94
CA TYR A 117 18.62 9.10 -4.98
C TYR A 117 18.71 8.47 -3.59
N ARG A 118 19.85 8.64 -2.92
CA ARG A 118 20.07 8.23 -1.54
C ARG A 118 19.96 9.47 -0.65
N ALA A 119 19.07 9.40 0.34
CA ALA A 119 18.95 10.44 1.34
C ALA A 119 20.05 10.29 2.39
N GLU A 120 20.35 11.38 3.11
CA GLU A 120 21.33 11.38 4.20
C GLU A 120 20.82 10.60 5.42
N VAL A 121 19.50 10.52 5.56
CA VAL A 121 18.76 9.91 6.67
C VAL A 121 18.01 8.66 6.19
N PRO A 122 17.73 7.68 7.06
CA PRO A 122 16.98 6.48 6.69
C PRO A 122 15.58 6.81 6.16
N VAL A 123 15.20 6.09 5.10
CA VAL A 123 13.92 6.21 4.41
C VAL A 123 13.20 4.85 4.49
N ILE A 124 12.04 4.85 5.12
CA ILE A 124 11.11 3.72 5.16
C ILE A 124 10.03 3.96 4.10
N SER A 125 9.75 2.97 3.25
CA SER A 125 8.62 3.01 2.33
C SER A 125 7.50 2.13 2.85
N VAL A 126 6.32 2.69 3.03
CA VAL A 126 5.06 1.96 3.19
C VAL A 126 4.35 1.95 1.85
N GLY A 127 4.07 0.78 1.30
CA GLY A 127 3.37 0.71 0.02
C GLY A 127 2.59 -0.58 -0.18
N ASN A 128 2.01 -0.70 -1.37
CA ASN A 128 1.28 -1.88 -1.79
C ASN A 128 1.60 -2.21 -3.25
N ILE A 129 1.12 -3.36 -3.73
CA ILE A 129 1.25 -3.75 -5.15
C ILE A 129 -0.11 -3.89 -5.83
N SER A 130 -1.21 -3.66 -5.12
CA SER A 130 -2.58 -3.65 -5.65
C SER A 130 -3.16 -2.24 -5.65
N THR A 131 -4.09 -1.96 -6.55
CA THR A 131 -4.95 -0.79 -6.47
C THR A 131 -6.05 -1.02 -5.43
N GLY A 132 -6.43 0.04 -4.72
CA GLY A 132 -7.38 0.00 -3.61
C GLY A 132 -6.75 0.24 -2.24
N GLY A 133 -7.62 0.43 -1.24
CA GLY A 133 -7.21 0.73 0.13
C GLY A 133 -6.72 -0.52 0.86
N THR A 134 -5.44 -0.83 0.79
CA THR A 134 -4.81 -1.96 1.51
C THR A 134 -4.50 -1.65 2.97
N GLY A 135 -4.85 -0.45 3.47
CA GLY A 135 -4.52 -0.01 4.84
C GLY A 135 -3.07 0.42 5.02
N LYS A 136 -2.50 1.14 4.04
CA LYS A 136 -1.14 1.72 4.13
C LYS A 136 -1.05 2.83 5.18
N THR A 137 -2.00 3.76 5.16
CA THR A 137 -2.01 4.91 6.05
C THR A 137 -1.97 4.50 7.53
N PRO A 138 -2.79 3.54 8.02
CA PRO A 138 -2.66 3.05 9.39
C PRO A 138 -1.27 2.46 9.74
N VAL A 139 -0.58 1.82 8.78
CA VAL A 139 0.78 1.30 9.00
C VAL A 139 1.79 2.45 9.09
N ALA A 140 1.65 3.48 8.25
CA ALA A 140 2.50 4.67 8.32
C ALA A 140 2.27 5.47 9.62
N GLU A 141 1.02 5.61 10.04
CA GLU A 141 0.64 6.22 11.33
C GLU A 141 1.20 5.43 12.51
N TYR A 142 1.13 4.09 12.47
CA TYR A 142 1.74 3.24 13.50
C TYR A 142 3.26 3.48 13.61
N LEU A 143 3.97 3.61 12.49
CA LEU A 143 5.40 3.93 12.50
C LEU A 143 5.68 5.33 13.06
N LEU A 144 4.86 6.33 12.70
CA LEU A 144 4.97 7.68 13.26
C LEU A 144 4.75 7.67 14.77
N ALA A 145 3.77 6.90 15.26
CA ALA A 145 3.50 6.75 16.69
C ALA A 145 4.69 6.10 17.42
N LEU A 146 5.30 5.05 16.85
CA LEU A 146 6.52 4.45 17.39
C LEU A 146 7.69 5.45 17.42
N CYS A 147 7.88 6.24 16.36
CA CYS A 147 8.92 7.27 16.33
C CYS A 147 8.66 8.34 17.39
N ALA A 148 7.41 8.79 17.54
CA ALA A 148 7.02 9.78 18.54
C ALA A 148 7.27 9.26 19.97
N ALA A 149 6.90 8.01 20.26
CA ALA A 149 7.13 7.38 21.56
C ALA A 149 8.62 7.27 21.90
N GLN A 150 9.49 7.15 20.90
CA GLN A 150 10.95 7.10 21.06
C GLN A 150 11.62 8.47 20.94
N GLY A 151 10.86 9.57 20.84
CA GLY A 151 11.41 10.93 20.66
C GLY A 151 12.14 11.13 19.34
N VAL A 152 11.95 10.27 18.34
CA VAL A 152 12.60 10.35 17.04
C VAL A 152 11.88 11.36 16.16
N ARG A 153 12.62 12.39 15.71
CA ARG A 153 12.12 13.42 14.79
C ARG A 153 11.88 12.86 13.38
N ALA A 154 10.78 12.16 13.19
CA ALA A 154 10.39 11.59 11.91
C ALA A 154 9.66 12.61 11.02
N ALA A 155 9.71 12.40 9.71
CA ALA A 155 8.87 13.11 8.75
C ALA A 155 8.08 12.13 7.87
N TYR A 156 6.84 12.48 7.56
CA TYR A 156 5.99 11.75 6.64
C TYR A 156 5.90 12.46 5.29
N LEU A 157 6.08 11.72 4.21
CA LEU A 157 5.99 12.25 2.84
C LEU A 157 5.06 11.39 1.98
N SER A 158 3.91 11.97 1.62
CA SER A 158 2.95 11.37 0.70
C SER A 158 3.00 12.00 -0.69
N ARG A 159 2.25 11.42 -1.63
CA ARG A 159 2.01 12.04 -2.94
C ARG A 159 1.10 13.25 -2.84
N GLY A 160 0.17 13.23 -1.87
CA GLY A 160 -0.99 14.10 -1.86
C GLY A 160 -2.00 13.71 -2.94
N TYR A 161 -2.49 12.46 -2.92
CA TYR A 161 -3.50 12.01 -3.88
C TYR A 161 -4.78 12.87 -3.75
N GLY A 162 -5.44 13.16 -4.87
CA GLY A 162 -6.68 13.95 -4.91
C GLY A 162 -6.52 15.47 -4.72
N ARG A 163 -5.32 15.96 -4.39
CA ARG A 163 -5.07 17.41 -4.28
C ARG A 163 -4.99 18.09 -5.64
N ARG A 164 -5.33 19.38 -5.70
CA ARG A 164 -5.21 20.25 -6.88
C ARG A 164 -3.88 21.01 -6.95
N SER A 165 -3.20 21.20 -5.82
CA SER A 165 -1.88 21.82 -5.81
C SER A 165 -0.81 20.91 -6.42
N ARG A 166 0.33 21.49 -6.78
CA ARG A 166 1.50 20.74 -7.30
C ARG A 166 2.75 21.10 -6.50
N GLY A 167 3.77 20.25 -6.57
CA GLY A 167 5.07 20.51 -5.96
C GLY A 167 5.11 20.20 -4.47
N TYR A 168 6.16 20.64 -3.80
CA TYR A 168 6.32 20.40 -2.37
C TYR A 168 5.42 21.34 -1.55
N LEU A 169 4.68 20.78 -0.60
CA LEU A 169 4.01 21.55 0.45
C LEU A 169 4.20 20.83 1.79
N LEU A 170 4.60 21.60 2.80
CA LEU A 170 4.44 21.21 4.20
C LEU A 170 2.96 21.38 4.59
N VAL A 171 2.42 20.43 5.33
CA VAL A 171 1.02 20.39 5.75
C VAL A 171 0.92 20.86 7.20
N PRO A 172 0.34 22.03 7.47
CA PRO A 172 0.09 22.48 8.84
C PRO A 172 -0.93 21.57 9.54
N PRO A 173 -0.77 21.24 10.83
CA PRO A 173 -1.73 20.42 11.58
C PRO A 173 -3.16 21.00 11.57
N GLN A 174 -3.28 22.32 11.67
CA GLN A 174 -4.55 23.05 11.65
C GLN A 174 -5.12 23.29 10.25
N ALA A 175 -4.48 22.82 9.18
CA ALA A 175 -4.97 23.05 7.83
C ALA A 175 -6.32 22.34 7.60
N VAL A 176 -7.25 23.00 6.90
CA VAL A 176 -8.59 22.47 6.59
C VAL A 176 -8.79 22.20 5.09
N ALA A 177 -7.85 22.63 4.25
CA ALA A 177 -8.00 22.58 2.79
C ALA A 177 -7.58 21.23 2.18
N ALA A 178 -8.47 20.23 2.23
CA ALA A 178 -8.21 18.91 1.62
C ALA A 178 -7.92 19.00 0.11
N VAL A 179 -8.54 19.96 -0.58
CA VAL A 179 -8.26 20.27 -2.00
C VAL A 179 -6.81 20.70 -2.23
N ARG A 180 -6.16 21.31 -1.24
CA ARG A 180 -4.76 21.76 -1.33
C ARG A 180 -3.78 20.68 -0.90
N TYR A 181 -4.04 19.97 0.19
CA TYR A 181 -3.04 19.06 0.77
C TYR A 181 -3.31 17.57 0.50
N GLY A 182 -4.55 17.21 0.18
CA GLY A 182 -5.03 15.83 0.18
C GLY A 182 -5.58 15.45 1.55
N ASP A 183 -6.65 14.65 1.56
CA ASP A 183 -7.33 14.19 2.78
C ASP A 183 -6.43 13.33 3.69
N GLU A 184 -5.68 12.40 3.11
CA GLU A 184 -4.77 11.53 3.88
C GLU A 184 -3.65 12.34 4.57
N ALA A 185 -3.12 13.37 3.92
CA ALA A 185 -2.05 14.16 4.51
C ALA A 185 -2.57 15.06 5.65
N LEU A 186 -3.78 15.62 5.51
CA LEU A 186 -4.41 16.36 6.61
C LEU A 186 -4.70 15.48 7.82
N GLN A 187 -5.20 14.26 7.59
CA GLN A 187 -5.43 13.28 8.64
C GLN A 187 -4.15 13.03 9.44
N VAL A 188 -3.04 12.72 8.75
CA VAL A 188 -1.75 12.44 9.42
C VAL A 188 -1.21 13.68 10.13
N ALA A 189 -1.29 14.87 9.52
CA ALA A 189 -0.79 16.12 10.13
C ALA A 189 -1.50 16.46 11.44
N ARG A 190 -2.81 16.15 11.54
CA ARG A 190 -3.59 16.37 12.77
C ARG A 190 -3.28 15.38 13.87
N LYS A 191 -3.09 14.10 13.52
CA LYS A 191 -2.72 13.07 14.51
C LYS A 191 -1.32 13.28 15.08
N PHE A 192 -0.41 13.81 14.27
CA PHE A 192 0.99 13.99 14.62
C PHE A 192 1.41 15.44 14.48
N PRO A 193 0.87 16.37 15.31
CA PRO A 193 1.11 17.81 15.16
C PRO A 193 2.59 18.19 15.33
N ASN A 194 3.35 17.35 16.05
CA ASN A 194 4.78 17.56 16.31
C ASN A 194 5.69 16.90 15.26
N MET A 195 5.14 16.29 14.21
CA MET A 195 5.91 15.65 13.13
C MET A 195 5.68 16.37 11.80
N ALA A 196 6.74 16.53 11.00
CA ALA A 196 6.59 17.12 9.68
C ALA A 196 5.82 16.19 8.74
N VAL A 197 4.69 16.67 8.23
CA VAL A 197 3.90 16.02 7.20
C VAL A 197 3.99 16.83 5.93
N ALA A 198 4.41 16.20 4.84
CA ALA A 198 4.55 16.87 3.55
C ALA A 198 3.95 16.06 2.40
N VAL A 199 3.64 16.76 1.32
CA VAL A 199 3.11 16.18 0.08
C VAL A 199 3.90 16.67 -1.12
N CYS A 200 4.34 15.73 -1.97
CA CYS A 200 5.11 16.05 -3.16
C CYS A 200 5.07 14.91 -4.20
N GLU A 201 4.81 15.20 -5.47
CA GLU A 201 4.77 14.19 -6.54
C GLU A 201 6.15 13.56 -6.80
N ASP A 202 7.23 14.35 -6.82
CA ASP A 202 8.60 13.86 -6.87
C ASP A 202 9.15 13.66 -5.46
N ARG A 203 9.26 12.41 -5.02
CA ARG A 203 9.74 12.10 -3.66
C ARG A 203 11.17 12.55 -3.42
N ARG A 204 12.01 12.65 -4.45
CA ARG A 204 13.37 13.16 -4.30
C ARG A 204 13.35 14.64 -3.95
N GLN A 205 12.51 15.41 -4.62
CA GLN A 205 12.31 16.82 -4.30
C GLN A 205 11.74 16.97 -2.89
N GLY A 206 10.69 16.21 -2.56
CA GLY A 206 10.07 16.27 -1.23
C GLY A 206 11.03 15.91 -0.10
N ILE A 207 11.88 14.88 -0.28
CA ILE A 207 12.91 14.52 0.69
C ILE A 207 13.93 15.65 0.85
N ARG A 208 14.44 16.22 -0.23
CA ARG A 208 15.42 17.33 -0.15
C ARG A 208 14.86 18.53 0.59
N GLN A 209 13.60 18.89 0.32
CA GLN A 209 12.92 19.98 1.00
C GLN A 209 12.74 19.69 2.49
N LEU A 210 12.29 18.47 2.85
CA LEU A 210 12.20 18.05 4.26
C LEU A 210 13.55 18.09 4.98
N LEU A 211 14.62 17.63 4.33
CA LEU A 211 15.97 17.69 4.88
C LEU A 211 16.42 19.13 5.11
N ALA A 212 16.11 20.05 4.18
CA ALA A 212 16.49 21.45 4.31
C ALA A 212 15.72 22.19 5.42
N THR A 213 14.40 21.98 5.51
CA THR A 213 13.52 22.78 6.38
C THR A 213 13.29 22.16 7.76
N TYR A 214 13.15 20.85 7.84
CA TYR A 214 12.78 20.13 9.06
C TYR A 214 13.88 19.21 9.57
N ARG A 215 14.96 18.95 8.82
CA ARG A 215 16.08 18.01 9.13
C ARG A 215 15.64 16.76 9.93
N PRO A 216 14.72 15.92 9.42
CA PRO A 216 14.25 14.74 10.15
C PRO A 216 15.38 13.75 10.37
N ARG A 217 15.32 12.94 11.45
CA ARG A 217 16.22 11.78 11.64
C ARG A 217 15.79 10.56 10.82
N LEU A 218 14.53 10.51 10.37
CA LEU A 218 13.96 9.40 9.62
C LEU A 218 12.79 9.90 8.74
N ILE A 219 12.65 9.34 7.54
CA ILE A 219 11.56 9.70 6.62
C ILE A 219 10.70 8.47 6.31
N ILE A 220 9.38 8.60 6.46
CA ILE A 220 8.38 7.60 6.09
C ILE A 220 7.71 8.05 4.80
N LEU A 221 7.86 7.26 3.74
CA LEU A 221 7.21 7.50 2.45
C LEU A 221 5.92 6.67 2.34
N ASP A 222 4.80 7.35 2.10
CA ASP A 222 3.53 6.68 1.81
C ASP A 222 3.32 6.46 0.30
N ASP A 223 2.72 5.31 -0.01
CA ASP A 223 2.48 4.75 -1.34
C ASP A 223 3.73 4.75 -2.25
N ALA A 224 4.90 4.39 -1.70
CA ALA A 224 6.19 4.55 -2.38
C ALA A 224 6.84 3.26 -2.90
N PHE A 225 6.16 2.10 -2.81
CA PHE A 225 6.74 0.81 -3.22
C PHE A 225 7.12 0.74 -4.71
N GLN A 226 6.37 1.44 -5.57
CA GLN A 226 6.69 1.59 -7.00
C GLN A 226 7.65 2.75 -7.28
N HIS A 227 7.92 3.62 -6.31
CA HIS A 227 8.74 4.82 -6.46
C HIS A 227 10.23 4.52 -6.28
N ARG A 228 10.76 3.69 -7.18
CA ARG A 228 12.14 3.17 -7.12
C ARG A 228 13.24 4.21 -7.37
N LYS A 229 12.88 5.47 -7.65
CA LYS A 229 13.83 6.59 -7.81
C LYS A 229 14.53 6.98 -6.50
N VAL A 230 13.97 6.57 -5.36
CA VAL A 230 14.54 6.78 -4.03
C VAL A 230 15.04 5.44 -3.48
N GLN A 231 16.21 5.45 -2.87
CA GLN A 231 16.74 4.35 -2.08
C GLN A 231 16.06 4.33 -0.71
N ARG A 232 15.70 3.13 -0.24
CA ARG A 232 15.03 2.91 1.03
C ARG A 232 15.81 1.86 1.80
N GLU A 233 15.95 2.08 3.09
CA GLU A 233 16.56 1.17 4.04
C GLU A 233 15.57 0.08 4.48
N LEU A 234 14.26 0.38 4.41
CA LEU A 234 13.20 -0.57 4.70
C LEU A 234 12.01 -0.39 3.74
N ASP A 235 11.70 -1.43 2.97
CA ASP A 235 10.52 -1.51 2.10
C ASP A 235 9.44 -2.40 2.74
N LEU A 236 8.41 -1.76 3.29
CA LEU A 236 7.23 -2.42 3.86
C LEU A 236 6.13 -2.55 2.81
N LEU A 237 5.62 -3.78 2.62
CA LEU A 237 4.56 -4.06 1.67
C LEU A 237 3.29 -4.52 2.38
N VAL A 238 2.25 -3.69 2.33
CA VAL A 238 0.95 -3.96 2.92
C VAL A 238 0.06 -4.73 1.94
N ILE A 239 -0.50 -5.83 2.41
CA ILE A 239 -1.33 -6.79 1.66
C ILE A 239 -2.71 -6.84 2.31
N ASP A 240 -3.77 -6.79 1.50
CA ASP A 240 -5.14 -7.03 1.95
C ASP A 240 -5.38 -8.55 2.05
N ALA A 241 -5.69 -9.06 3.25
CA ALA A 241 -5.95 -10.47 3.51
C ALA A 241 -7.08 -11.04 2.65
N ASN A 242 -8.07 -10.21 2.32
CA ASN A 242 -9.26 -10.60 1.57
C ASN A 242 -9.07 -10.49 0.05
N ARG A 243 -7.93 -9.95 -0.41
CA ARG A 243 -7.57 -9.78 -1.82
C ARG A 243 -6.09 -10.06 -2.04
N LEU A 244 -5.69 -11.32 -1.82
CA LEU A 244 -4.29 -11.71 -1.90
C LEU A 244 -3.72 -11.49 -3.31
N PRO A 245 -2.55 -10.85 -3.43
CA PRO A 245 -1.87 -10.66 -4.71
C PRO A 245 -1.58 -11.97 -5.45
N THR A 246 -1.47 -13.08 -4.72
CA THR A 246 -1.26 -14.43 -5.25
C THR A 246 -2.42 -14.96 -6.11
N GLN A 247 -3.56 -14.29 -6.07
CA GLN A 247 -4.80 -14.67 -6.77
C GLN A 247 -5.29 -13.60 -7.76
N ASP A 248 -4.60 -12.45 -7.85
CA ASP A 248 -4.98 -11.32 -8.71
C ASP A 248 -4.06 -11.18 -9.94
N LEU A 249 -4.54 -10.50 -10.98
CA LEU A 249 -3.81 -10.19 -12.20
C LEU A 249 -3.29 -8.75 -12.18
N VAL A 250 -2.34 -8.49 -13.08
CA VAL A 250 -1.87 -7.12 -13.31
C VAL A 250 -2.96 -6.30 -14.01
N LEU A 251 -3.01 -5.01 -13.74
CA LEU A 251 -3.84 -4.05 -14.48
C LEU A 251 -3.62 -4.20 -16.00
N PRO A 252 -4.67 -4.02 -16.83
CA PRO A 252 -6.05 -3.68 -16.47
C PRO A 252 -7.00 -4.87 -16.18
N ALA A 253 -6.59 -6.14 -16.37
CA ALA A 253 -7.46 -7.31 -16.14
C ALA A 253 -7.64 -7.66 -14.66
N GLY A 254 -6.69 -7.25 -13.81
CA GLY A 254 -6.80 -7.33 -12.36
C GLY A 254 -6.41 -6.02 -11.69
N ASN A 255 -6.10 -6.07 -10.40
CA ASN A 255 -5.82 -4.86 -9.62
C ASN A 255 -4.33 -4.69 -9.31
N LEU A 256 -3.44 -5.61 -9.73
CA LEU A 256 -2.02 -5.48 -9.41
C LEU A 256 -1.34 -4.39 -10.26
N ARG A 257 -0.62 -3.50 -9.60
CA ARG A 257 0.19 -2.43 -10.21
C ARG A 257 1.50 -2.95 -10.83
N GLU A 258 1.97 -4.12 -10.39
CA GLU A 258 3.12 -4.84 -10.93
C GLU A 258 2.95 -6.35 -10.72
N PHE A 259 3.79 -7.18 -11.36
CA PHE A 259 3.72 -8.63 -11.16
C PHE A 259 3.97 -9.03 -9.70
N ARG A 260 3.44 -10.20 -9.32
CA ARG A 260 3.62 -10.82 -8.00
C ARG A 260 5.08 -11.10 -7.64
N SER A 261 6.00 -11.12 -8.61
CA SER A 261 7.45 -11.13 -8.34
C SER A 261 7.89 -9.94 -7.50
N GLY A 262 7.15 -8.82 -7.54
CA GLY A 262 7.37 -7.63 -6.74
C GLY A 262 7.34 -7.87 -5.23
N LEU A 263 6.61 -8.88 -4.73
CA LEU A 263 6.62 -9.22 -3.28
C LEU A 263 8.02 -9.58 -2.79
N LYS A 264 8.85 -10.18 -3.65
CA LYS A 264 10.24 -10.52 -3.31
C LYS A 264 11.11 -9.28 -3.06
N ARG A 265 10.65 -8.06 -3.35
CA ARG A 265 11.42 -6.83 -3.10
C ARG A 265 11.19 -6.25 -1.70
N ALA A 266 10.12 -6.65 -1.03
CA ALA A 266 9.82 -6.13 0.30
C ALA A 266 10.77 -6.73 1.34
N ASP A 267 11.12 -5.95 2.34
CA ASP A 267 11.86 -6.43 3.51
C ASP A 267 10.92 -7.07 4.54
N LEU A 268 9.65 -6.64 4.54
CA LEU A 268 8.59 -7.15 5.40
C LEU A 268 7.24 -7.10 4.68
N LEU A 269 6.48 -8.19 4.78
CA LEU A 269 5.10 -8.26 4.30
C LEU A 269 4.15 -8.08 5.48
N ILE A 270 3.27 -7.08 5.39
CA ILE A 270 2.26 -6.79 6.42
C ILE A 270 0.90 -7.19 5.84
N VAL A 271 0.30 -8.26 6.35
CA VAL A 271 -1.03 -8.71 5.98
C VAL A 271 -2.05 -8.01 6.88
N ASN A 272 -2.86 -7.14 6.31
CA ASN A 272 -3.87 -6.35 7.00
C ASN A 272 -5.29 -6.81 6.65
N LYS A 273 -6.30 -6.34 7.40
CA LYS A 273 -7.73 -6.63 7.26
C LYS A 273 -8.07 -8.11 7.42
N LEU A 274 -7.39 -8.79 8.34
CA LEU A 274 -7.86 -10.10 8.77
C LEU A 274 -9.22 -9.97 9.43
N SER A 275 -10.17 -10.80 9.00
CA SER A 275 -11.46 -10.95 9.66
C SER A 275 -11.36 -11.89 10.87
N SER A 276 -10.41 -12.84 10.84
CA SER A 276 -10.17 -13.78 11.93
C SER A 276 -8.72 -14.29 11.91
N PRO A 277 -8.11 -14.56 13.09
CA PRO A 277 -6.82 -15.25 13.18
C PRO A 277 -6.77 -16.60 12.44
N ALA A 278 -7.91 -17.27 12.24
CA ALA A 278 -7.98 -18.54 11.51
C ALA A 278 -7.52 -18.44 10.04
N GLN A 279 -7.47 -17.23 9.45
CA GLN A 279 -6.98 -17.03 8.08
C GLN A 279 -5.44 -17.08 7.97
N ILE A 280 -4.72 -16.90 9.09
CA ILE A 280 -3.25 -16.73 9.12
C ILE A 280 -2.53 -17.93 8.48
N PRO A 281 -2.79 -19.20 8.83
CA PRO A 281 -2.04 -20.34 8.28
C PRO A 281 -2.13 -20.43 6.75
N ALA A 282 -3.33 -20.26 6.19
CA ALA A 282 -3.56 -20.32 4.75
C ALA A 282 -2.86 -19.18 4.00
N ILE A 283 -2.92 -17.95 4.52
CA ILE A 283 -2.25 -16.80 3.92
C ILE A 283 -0.73 -16.95 4.00
N ARG A 284 -0.21 -17.40 5.15
CA ARG A 284 1.21 -17.67 5.36
C ARG A 284 1.72 -18.69 4.34
N GLN A 285 1.00 -19.80 4.15
CA GLN A 285 1.35 -20.81 3.14
C GLN A 285 1.35 -20.22 1.73
N ALA A 286 0.36 -19.39 1.38
CA ALA A 286 0.29 -18.76 0.06
C ALA A 286 1.44 -17.78 -0.20
N LEU A 287 1.99 -17.14 0.85
CA LEU A 287 3.07 -16.17 0.77
C LEU A 287 4.47 -16.76 1.03
N ALA A 288 4.56 -17.98 1.56
CA ALA A 288 5.82 -18.64 1.90
C ALA A 288 6.83 -18.66 0.74
N ARG A 289 6.36 -18.87 -0.50
CA ARG A 289 7.18 -18.88 -1.73
C ARG A 289 7.94 -17.59 -2.03
N TYR A 290 7.64 -16.49 -1.34
CA TYR A 290 8.33 -15.22 -1.52
C TYR A 290 9.50 -15.04 -0.54
N GLY A 291 9.61 -15.89 0.50
CA GLY A 291 10.74 -15.92 1.43
C GLY A 291 10.91 -14.61 2.21
N ARG A 292 9.81 -13.91 2.52
CA ARG A 292 9.82 -12.65 3.27
C ARG A 292 9.15 -12.83 4.63
N PRO A 293 9.65 -12.16 5.69
CA PRO A 293 8.98 -12.18 6.98
C PRO A 293 7.57 -11.59 6.89
N LEU A 294 6.68 -12.07 7.75
CA LEU A 294 5.25 -11.78 7.71
C LEU A 294 4.79 -11.23 9.07
N CYS A 295 4.02 -10.15 9.01
CA CYS A 295 3.23 -9.65 10.13
C CYS A 295 1.75 -9.72 9.77
N PHE A 296 0.90 -9.94 10.76
CA PHE A 296 -0.55 -10.05 10.58
C PHE A 296 -1.23 -9.04 11.50
N CYS A 297 -2.14 -8.25 10.95
CA CYS A 297 -2.90 -7.25 11.70
C CYS A 297 -4.32 -7.09 11.17
N ARG A 298 -5.18 -6.49 11.99
CA ARG A 298 -6.53 -6.09 11.60
C ARG A 298 -6.79 -4.64 11.97
N PRO A 299 -7.67 -3.94 11.25
CA PRO A 299 -8.13 -2.62 11.66
C PRO A 299 -8.95 -2.71 12.94
N VAL A 300 -8.81 -1.70 13.80
CA VAL A 300 -9.62 -1.53 15.01
C VAL A 300 -10.01 -0.07 15.17
N GLN A 301 -11.15 0.20 15.79
CA GLN A 301 -11.55 1.56 16.15
C GLN A 301 -10.79 2.01 17.40
N LEU A 302 -10.09 3.15 17.29
CA LEU A 302 -9.36 3.77 18.41
C LEU A 302 -10.26 4.68 19.27
N GLY A 303 -11.57 4.63 19.06
CA GLY A 303 -12.55 5.48 19.72
C GLY A 303 -13.47 6.19 18.76
N ILE A 304 -14.47 6.85 19.33
CA ILE A 304 -15.36 7.78 18.65
C ILE A 304 -15.07 9.17 19.20
N TYR A 305 -14.91 10.13 18.29
CA TYR A 305 -14.45 11.46 18.59
C TYR A 305 -15.45 12.47 18.05
N HIS A 306 -15.65 13.56 18.78
CA HIS A 306 -16.34 14.75 18.30
C HIS A 306 -15.63 15.30 17.06
N TRP A 307 -16.34 16.01 16.18
CA TRP A 307 -15.74 16.57 14.97
C TRP A 307 -14.55 17.52 15.23
N GLU A 308 -14.44 18.10 16.43
CA GLU A 308 -13.29 18.92 16.86
C GLU A 308 -12.10 18.09 17.32
N GLY A 309 -12.26 16.79 17.58
CA GLY A 309 -11.20 15.87 18.00
C GLY A 309 -11.23 15.48 19.48
N ARG A 310 -12.21 15.97 20.25
CA ARG A 310 -12.45 15.52 21.63
C ARG A 310 -12.94 14.07 21.63
N LEU A 311 -12.34 13.21 22.46
CA LEU A 311 -12.79 11.83 22.64
C LEU A 311 -14.19 11.83 23.27
N LEU A 312 -15.14 11.11 22.65
CA LEU A 312 -16.49 10.90 23.18
C LEU A 312 -16.62 9.52 23.80
N HIS A 313 -16.12 8.49 23.10
CA HIS A 313 -16.15 7.11 23.56
C HIS A 313 -14.80 6.43 23.33
N ALA A 314 -14.30 5.79 24.38
CA ALA A 314 -13.04 5.06 24.36
C ALA A 314 -13.11 3.80 23.47
N PRO A 315 -11.97 3.22 23.06
CA PRO A 315 -11.96 1.92 22.38
C PRO A 315 -12.75 0.86 23.15
N GLY A 316 -13.74 0.25 22.50
CA GLY A 316 -14.59 -0.80 23.09
C GLY A 316 -15.87 -0.29 23.77
N ASP A 317 -15.96 1.01 24.06
CA ASP A 317 -17.16 1.66 24.61
C ASP A 317 -18.14 2.07 23.50
N PHE A 318 -18.54 1.09 22.70
CA PHE A 318 -19.40 1.27 21.52
C PHE A 318 -20.74 0.51 21.55
N PRO A 319 -20.88 -0.63 22.26
CA PRO A 319 -22.13 -1.38 22.28
C PRO A 319 -23.32 -0.54 22.71
N GLY A 320 -24.40 -0.60 21.92
CA GLY A 320 -25.65 0.11 22.21
C GLY A 320 -25.71 1.55 21.69
N LEU A 321 -24.58 2.15 21.28
CA LEU A 321 -24.59 3.49 20.67
C LEU A 321 -25.40 3.49 19.39
N ALA A 322 -26.35 4.42 19.28
CA ALA A 322 -27.10 4.68 18.07
C ALA A 322 -26.32 5.60 17.13
N ALA A 323 -26.27 5.27 15.84
CA ALA A 323 -25.59 6.09 14.85
C ALA A 323 -26.32 6.17 13.51
N VAL A 324 -26.39 7.38 12.96
CA VAL A 324 -26.63 7.63 11.54
C VAL A 324 -25.26 7.71 10.87
N VAL A 325 -24.96 6.73 10.02
CA VAL A 325 -23.63 6.53 9.46
C VAL A 325 -23.55 7.10 8.05
N PHE A 326 -22.51 7.88 7.76
CA PHE A 326 -22.26 8.32 6.39
C PHE A 326 -20.78 8.26 6.05
N SER A 327 -20.46 7.97 4.79
CA SER A 327 -19.07 7.86 4.35
C SER A 327 -18.91 8.00 2.84
N GLY A 328 -17.75 8.56 2.44
CA GLY A 328 -17.34 8.75 1.06
C GLY A 328 -16.01 8.05 0.78
N ILE A 329 -15.94 6.76 1.10
CA ILE A 329 -14.71 5.95 0.98
C ILE A 329 -14.88 4.83 -0.05
N GLY A 330 -13.77 4.25 -0.50
CA GLY A 330 -13.79 3.18 -1.52
C GLY A 330 -14.54 1.90 -1.16
N ASN A 331 -14.96 1.70 0.11
CA ASN A 331 -15.84 0.60 0.51
C ASN A 331 -16.70 0.98 1.73
N ASN A 332 -17.81 1.69 1.46
CA ASN A 332 -18.73 2.16 2.50
C ASN A 332 -19.41 0.99 3.25
N ASP A 333 -19.79 -0.09 2.55
CA ASP A 333 -20.45 -1.25 3.16
C ASP A 333 -19.57 -1.91 4.22
N PHE A 334 -18.26 -2.06 3.92
CA PHE A 334 -17.31 -2.58 4.89
C PHE A 334 -17.14 -1.68 6.12
N PHE A 335 -17.27 -0.36 5.96
CA PHE A 335 -17.26 0.55 7.10
C PHE A 335 -18.49 0.34 7.98
N VAL A 336 -19.68 0.28 7.39
CA VAL A 336 -20.93 0.01 8.13
C VAL A 336 -20.87 -1.35 8.85
N GLN A 337 -20.41 -2.40 8.17
CA GLN A 337 -20.26 -3.73 8.75
C GLN A 337 -19.29 -3.74 9.94
N GLN A 338 -18.18 -2.99 9.88
CA GLN A 338 -17.24 -2.88 11.00
C GLN A 338 -17.83 -2.14 12.20
N LEU A 339 -18.66 -1.13 11.99
CA LEU A 339 -19.34 -0.42 13.08
C LEU A 339 -20.37 -1.34 13.75
N ALA A 340 -21.18 -2.05 12.96
CA ALA A 340 -22.15 -3.01 13.47
C ALA A 340 -21.46 -4.15 14.25
N ALA A 341 -20.34 -4.68 13.73
CA ALA A 341 -19.55 -5.70 14.42
C ALA A 341 -18.92 -5.19 15.73
N ALA A 342 -18.72 -3.88 15.86
CA ALA A 342 -18.25 -3.23 17.09
C ALA A 342 -19.40 -2.96 18.09
N GLY A 343 -20.65 -3.32 17.77
CA GLY A 343 -21.82 -3.18 18.65
C GLY A 343 -22.62 -1.89 18.46
N ILE A 344 -22.28 -1.07 17.47
CA ILE A 344 -22.99 0.18 17.17
C ILE A 344 -24.30 -0.14 16.45
N ARG A 345 -25.42 0.39 16.95
CA ARG A 345 -26.75 0.32 16.33
C ARG A 345 -26.81 1.32 15.17
N VAL A 346 -26.56 0.83 13.96
CA VAL A 346 -26.65 1.65 12.73
C VAL A 346 -28.11 1.85 12.35
N LEU A 347 -28.66 3.04 12.62
CA LEU A 347 -30.07 3.37 12.37
C LEU A 347 -30.35 3.71 10.90
N ALA A 348 -29.41 4.41 10.27
CA ALA A 348 -29.50 4.78 8.86
C ALA A 348 -28.10 4.91 8.26
N THR A 349 -28.02 4.77 6.92
CA THR A 349 -26.77 4.94 6.19
C THR A 349 -26.93 5.91 5.02
N GLN A 350 -25.90 6.74 4.78
CA GLN A 350 -25.79 7.58 3.60
C GLN A 350 -24.42 7.39 2.96
N ALA A 351 -24.39 6.70 1.81
CA ALA A 351 -23.17 6.42 1.08
C ALA A 351 -22.87 7.51 0.03
N TYR A 352 -21.62 7.92 -0.04
CA TYR A 352 -21.09 8.82 -1.06
C TYR A 352 -19.97 8.14 -1.85
N ARG A 353 -19.61 8.71 -3.01
CA ARG A 353 -18.49 8.18 -3.83
C ARG A 353 -17.15 8.36 -3.11
N ASP A 354 -16.15 7.54 -3.47
CA ASP A 354 -14.81 7.69 -2.93
C ASP A 354 -14.24 9.09 -3.24
N HIS A 355 -13.62 9.73 -2.25
CA HIS A 355 -13.17 11.12 -2.31
C HIS A 355 -14.29 12.15 -2.59
N TYR A 356 -15.52 11.88 -2.14
CA TYR A 356 -16.63 12.83 -2.30
C TYR A 356 -16.35 14.18 -1.63
N ARG A 357 -16.68 15.25 -2.34
CA ARG A 357 -16.62 16.62 -1.83
C ARG A 357 -17.99 17.01 -1.31
N TYR A 358 -18.12 17.03 0.01
CA TYR A 358 -19.33 17.48 0.69
C TYR A 358 -19.64 18.95 0.38
N ARG A 359 -20.93 19.28 0.37
CA ARG A 359 -21.52 20.60 0.19
C ARG A 359 -22.51 20.85 1.32
N SER A 360 -22.90 22.11 1.53
CA SER A 360 -23.88 22.48 2.57
C SER A 360 -25.21 21.72 2.43
N ALA A 361 -25.67 21.48 1.18
CA ALA A 361 -26.87 20.68 0.92
C ALA A 361 -26.74 19.21 1.38
N ASP A 362 -25.52 18.64 1.39
CA ASP A 362 -25.28 17.31 1.93
C ASP A 362 -25.43 17.32 3.46
N LEU A 363 -24.95 18.36 4.14
CA LEU A 363 -25.14 18.51 5.59
C LEU A 363 -26.63 18.67 5.92
N GLU A 364 -27.39 19.45 5.16
CA GLU A 364 -28.83 19.58 5.35
C GLU A 364 -29.57 18.25 5.17
N ALA A 365 -29.13 17.43 4.21
CA ALA A 365 -29.68 16.08 4.05
C ALA A 365 -29.36 15.18 5.26
N LEU A 366 -28.15 15.28 5.81
CA LEU A 366 -27.77 14.58 7.05
C LEU A 366 -28.55 15.09 8.26
N CYS A 367 -28.86 16.39 8.36
CA CYS A 367 -29.71 16.96 9.40
C CYS A 367 -31.12 16.35 9.34
N ARG A 368 -31.75 16.37 8.16
CA ARG A 368 -33.07 15.74 7.96
C ARG A 368 -33.08 14.25 8.27
N LEU A 369 -31.97 13.57 8.01
CA LEU A 369 -31.82 12.15 8.35
C LEU A 369 -31.69 11.95 9.86
N TYR A 370 -30.93 12.80 10.54
CA TYR A 370 -30.80 12.82 12.00
C TYR A 370 -32.14 13.08 12.69
N GLU A 371 -32.91 14.08 12.23
CA GLU A 371 -34.22 14.46 12.80
C GLU A 371 -35.20 13.28 12.85
N ARG A 372 -35.21 12.41 11.83
CA ARG A 372 -36.05 11.19 11.81
C ARG A 372 -35.77 10.23 12.95
N TRP A 373 -34.55 10.25 13.47
CA TRP A 373 -34.05 9.35 14.50
C TRP A 373 -33.71 10.07 15.80
N GLN A 374 -34.05 11.36 15.94
CA GLN A 374 -33.65 12.20 17.07
C GLN A 374 -34.06 11.61 18.44
N HIS A 375 -35.18 10.87 18.48
CA HIS A 375 -35.67 10.19 19.69
C HIS A 375 -34.70 9.12 20.23
N GLU A 376 -33.83 8.55 19.40
CA GLU A 376 -32.76 7.60 19.78
C GLU A 376 -31.44 8.32 20.11
N GLN A 377 -31.40 9.66 20.01
CA GLN A 377 -30.22 10.51 20.22
C GLN A 377 -28.95 10.01 19.48
N PRO A 378 -29.01 9.72 18.17
CA PRO A 378 -27.90 9.08 17.48
C PRO A 378 -26.72 10.02 17.26
N LEU A 379 -25.52 9.45 17.13
CA LEU A 379 -24.38 10.18 16.57
C LEU A 379 -24.50 10.29 15.05
N LEU A 380 -24.09 11.42 14.48
CA LEU A 380 -23.81 11.56 13.04
C LEU A 380 -22.39 11.08 12.78
N LEU A 381 -22.22 9.78 12.57
CA LEU A 381 -20.92 9.10 12.61
C LEU A 381 -20.32 8.91 11.22
N THR A 382 -19.06 9.32 11.06
CA THR A 382 -18.32 9.16 9.80
C THR A 382 -16.89 8.67 9.99
N THR A 383 -16.14 8.59 8.90
CA THR A 383 -14.72 8.23 8.92
C THR A 383 -13.85 9.45 9.19
N GLU A 384 -12.66 9.24 9.75
CA GLU A 384 -11.66 10.30 9.89
C GLU A 384 -11.25 10.97 8.56
N LYS A 385 -11.26 10.20 7.47
CA LYS A 385 -11.02 10.72 6.11
C LYS A 385 -12.11 11.69 5.69
N ASP A 386 -13.37 11.34 5.94
CA ASP A 386 -14.52 12.19 5.64
C ASP A 386 -14.54 13.44 6.51
N ARG A 387 -14.19 13.34 7.79
CA ARG A 387 -14.01 14.51 8.67
C ARG A 387 -13.10 15.57 8.04
N CYS A 388 -11.97 15.17 7.46
CA CYS A 388 -11.04 16.10 6.83
C CYS A 388 -11.66 16.89 5.66
N ARG A 389 -12.69 16.35 5.02
CA ARG A 389 -13.43 17.00 3.93
C ARG A 389 -14.64 17.79 4.41
N LEU A 390 -15.17 17.46 5.58
CA LEU A 390 -16.31 18.13 6.20
C LEU A 390 -15.94 19.36 7.01
N LEU A 391 -14.74 19.40 7.62
CA LEU A 391 -14.36 20.48 8.53
C LEU A 391 -14.60 21.91 8.03
N PRO A 392 -14.29 22.25 6.76
CA PRO A 392 -14.60 23.59 6.24
C PRO A 392 -16.09 23.96 6.26
N LEU A 393 -16.99 22.98 6.39
CA LEU A 393 -18.44 23.16 6.48
C LEU A 393 -18.98 23.08 7.91
N LEU A 394 -18.25 22.42 8.82
CA LEU A 394 -18.65 22.22 10.22
C LEU A 394 -18.22 23.37 11.15
N GLU A 395 -17.20 24.15 10.77
CA GLU A 395 -16.74 25.33 11.52
C GLU A 395 -17.76 26.50 11.54
N GLY A 396 -18.93 26.36 10.90
CA GLY A 396 -20.02 27.35 10.96
C GLY A 396 -21.03 27.10 12.08
N GLU A 397 -21.56 28.17 12.67
CA GLU A 397 -22.47 28.13 13.85
C GLU A 397 -23.67 27.19 13.71
N ARG A 398 -24.20 27.04 12.49
CA ARG A 398 -25.42 26.24 12.22
C ARG A 398 -25.22 24.73 12.38
N PHE A 399 -24.03 24.21 12.07
CA PHE A 399 -23.78 22.76 12.03
C PHE A 399 -22.94 22.25 13.20
N GLY A 400 -22.25 23.15 13.91
CA GLY A 400 -21.44 22.81 15.08
C GLY A 400 -22.24 22.25 16.26
N GLN A 401 -23.56 22.49 16.31
CA GLN A 401 -24.45 22.03 17.40
C GLN A 401 -24.92 20.58 17.24
N LEU A 402 -24.77 19.99 16.06
CA LEU A 402 -25.17 18.61 15.82
C LEU A 402 -24.12 17.62 16.33
N PRO A 403 -24.51 16.38 16.71
CA PRO A 403 -23.60 15.39 17.27
C PRO A 403 -22.74 14.72 16.18
N PHE A 404 -22.06 15.52 15.36
CA PHE A 404 -21.11 15.05 14.37
C PHE A 404 -19.92 14.40 15.07
N ALA A 405 -19.72 13.13 14.74
CA ALA A 405 -18.65 12.33 15.28
C ALA A 405 -17.92 11.60 14.15
N TYR A 406 -16.67 11.21 14.43
CA TYR A 406 -15.90 10.35 13.55
C TYR A 406 -15.23 9.24 14.34
N THR A 407 -14.97 8.12 13.69
CA THR A 407 -14.10 7.09 14.26
C THR A 407 -12.71 7.13 13.62
N ALA A 408 -11.69 7.06 14.48
CA ALA A 408 -10.31 6.91 14.08
C ALA A 408 -9.96 5.42 13.99
N MET A 409 -9.26 5.03 12.92
CA MET A 409 -8.83 3.65 12.71
C MET A 409 -7.38 3.48 13.16
N GLY A 410 -7.10 2.37 13.83
CA GLY A 410 -5.77 1.92 14.21
C GLY A 410 -5.46 0.53 13.68
N LEU A 411 -4.43 -0.08 14.24
CA LEU A 411 -4.02 -1.45 13.94
C LEU A 411 -3.90 -2.25 15.23
N GLU A 412 -4.49 -3.43 15.23
CA GLU A 412 -4.20 -4.48 16.20
C GLU A 412 -3.32 -5.52 15.51
N TRP A 413 -2.15 -5.76 16.08
CA TRP A 413 -1.25 -6.79 15.59
C TRP A 413 -1.63 -8.14 16.20
N LEU A 414 -1.87 -9.11 15.33
CA LEU A 414 -2.15 -10.50 15.72
C LEU A 414 -0.85 -11.28 15.83
N GLU A 415 0.08 -11.07 14.90
CA GLU A 415 1.39 -11.73 14.90
C GLU A 415 2.48 -10.83 14.29
N GLY A 416 3.71 -10.96 14.81
CA GLY A 416 4.91 -10.41 14.17
C GLY A 416 5.17 -8.91 14.37
N ALA A 417 4.45 -8.23 15.27
CA ALA A 417 4.69 -6.79 15.56
C ALA A 417 6.16 -6.47 15.88
N HIS A 418 6.81 -7.35 16.65
CA HIS A 418 8.22 -7.25 17.04
C HIS A 418 9.18 -7.22 15.84
N LEU A 419 8.82 -7.83 14.70
CA LEU A 419 9.65 -7.80 13.49
C LEU A 419 9.70 -6.40 12.89
N LEU A 420 8.61 -5.63 13.01
CA LEU A 420 8.55 -4.26 12.54
C LEU A 420 9.26 -3.31 13.52
N SER A 421 8.97 -3.41 14.81
CA SER A 421 9.59 -2.55 15.82
C SER A 421 11.10 -2.78 15.90
N GLY A 422 11.57 -4.03 15.92
CA GLY A 422 13.01 -4.32 15.96
C GLY A 422 13.77 -3.82 14.74
N ARG A 423 13.14 -3.83 13.54
CA ARG A 423 13.74 -3.23 12.33
C ARG A 423 13.78 -1.71 12.39
N LEU A 424 12.74 -1.08 12.93
CA LEU A 424 12.70 0.36 13.13
C LEU A 424 13.78 0.81 14.14
N GLU A 425 13.88 0.11 15.27
CA GLU A 425 14.89 0.38 16.30
C GLU A 425 16.31 0.23 15.77
N ALA A 426 16.59 -0.83 14.99
CA ALA A 426 17.90 -1.03 14.37
C ALA A 426 18.27 0.13 13.42
N LEU A 427 17.30 0.70 12.70
CA LEU A 427 17.53 1.86 11.83
C LEU A 427 17.79 3.15 12.62
N ILE A 428 17.12 3.31 13.75
CA ILE A 428 17.29 4.48 14.63
C ILE A 428 18.66 4.43 15.30
N LYS A 429 19.03 3.28 15.89
CA LYS A 429 20.28 3.08 16.64
C LYS A 429 21.52 3.08 15.75
N GLY A 430 21.46 2.54 14.53
CA GLY A 430 22.63 2.47 13.62
C GLY A 430 23.15 3.83 13.10
N ARG A 431 22.69 4.95 13.67
CA ARG A 431 23.01 6.33 13.30
C ARG A 431 23.24 7.24 14.53
N GLU A 432 23.11 6.69 15.74
CA GLU A 432 23.68 7.27 16.97
C GLU A 432 25.16 6.92 17.03
#